data_AF-A0A3D3R1J4-F1
#
_entry.id   AF-A0A3D3R1J4-F1
#
_cell.length_a   1.000
_cell.length_b   1.000
_cell.length_c   1.000
_cell.angle_alpha   90.00
_cell.angle_beta   90.00
_cell.angle_gamma   90.00
#
_symmetry.space_group_name_H-M   'P 1'
#
loop_
_entity.id
_entity.type
_entity.pdbx_description
1 polymer ?
#
loop_
_entity_poly.entity_id
_entity_poly.type
_entity_poly.pdbx_seq_one_letter_code
_entity_poly.pdbx_strand_id
1 'polypeptide(L)'
;MSSSSESLTRERLSAEEVEKFEQDGYLILRNLCPESLRQEMLAATKDGLSRVVEPVEYEADVEYPGSPSSRNVAGGETVRRL
;
A
#
# COMPACT_ATOMS: atom_id res chain seq x y z
N MET A 1 21.59 22.08 3.24
CA MET A 1 20.30 21.38 3.05
C MET A 1 20.59 19.93 2.64
N SER A 2 21.08 19.13 3.58
CA SER A 2 21.41 17.72 3.36
C SER A 2 21.08 17.01 4.67
N SER A 3 19.85 16.53 4.83
CA SER A 3 19.47 15.82 6.07
C SER A 3 18.24 14.90 5.95
N SER A 4 17.71 14.67 4.75
CA SER A 4 16.57 13.76 4.58
C SER A 4 16.96 12.37 4.04
N SER A 5 18.16 12.24 3.46
CA SER A 5 18.60 11.00 2.78
C SER A 5 19.47 10.08 3.67
N GLU A 6 20.19 10.64 4.65
CA GLU A 6 21.09 9.85 5.53
C GLU A 6 20.34 8.95 6.54
N SER A 7 19.04 9.19 6.78
CA SER A 7 18.24 8.38 7.71
C SER A 7 17.76 7.04 7.10
N LEU A 8 17.85 6.85 5.79
CA LEU A 8 17.44 5.60 5.12
C LEU A 8 18.55 4.54 5.13
N THR A 9 19.75 4.90 5.60
CA THR A 9 20.91 4.01 5.63
C THR A 9 21.05 3.29 6.98
N ARG A 10 20.53 2.05 7.00
CA ARG A 10 20.77 0.92 7.94
C ARG A 10 19.80 0.75 9.12
N GLU A 11 18.59 0.33 8.82
CA GLU A 11 18.00 -0.77 9.58
C GLU A 11 18.14 -2.03 8.73
N ARG A 12 19.21 -2.81 8.99
CA ARG A 12 19.31 -4.16 8.43
C ARG A 12 18.44 -5.06 9.29
N LEU A 13 17.61 -5.88 8.65
CA LEU A 13 16.92 -6.97 9.34
C LEU A 13 17.94 -7.81 10.12
N SER A 14 17.59 -8.18 11.34
CA SER A 14 18.36 -9.15 12.11
C SER A 14 18.38 -10.51 11.40
N ALA A 15 19.34 -11.36 11.76
CA ALA A 15 19.41 -12.71 11.19
C ALA A 15 18.12 -13.51 11.47
N GLU A 16 17.53 -13.33 12.65
CA GLU A 16 16.26 -13.97 13.03
C GLU A 16 15.08 -13.46 12.18
N GLU A 17 15.01 -12.16 11.91
CA GLU A 17 13.97 -11.59 11.04
C GLU A 17 14.10 -12.06 9.59
N VAL A 18 15.34 -12.21 9.10
CA VAL A 18 15.61 -12.80 7.78
C VAL A 18 15.18 -14.26 7.74
N GLU A 19 15.61 -15.06 8.71
CA GLU A 19 15.24 -16.48 8.81
C GLU A 19 13.71 -16.65 8.88
N LYS A 20 13.03 -15.81 9.67
CA LYS A 20 11.57 -15.81 9.75
C LYS A 20 10.91 -15.47 8.42
N PHE A 21 11.40 -14.47 7.70
CA PHE A 21 10.89 -14.14 6.37
C PHE A 21 11.10 -15.30 5.38
N GLU A 22 12.25 -15.97 5.42
CA GLU A 22 12.55 -17.11 4.56
C GLU A 22 11.64 -18.32 4.87
N GLN A 23 11.32 -18.55 6.15
CA GLN A 23 10.46 -19.65 6.59
C GLN A 23 8.97 -19.37 6.34
N ASP A 24 8.49 -18.17 6.71
CA ASP A 24 7.06 -17.82 6.70
C ASP A 24 6.62 -17.15 5.38
N GLY A 25 7.56 -16.64 4.58
CA GLY A 25 7.31 -15.87 3.36
C GLY A 25 6.87 -14.42 3.61
N TYR A 26 6.83 -13.98 4.87
CA TYR A 26 6.50 -12.61 5.27
C TYR A 26 7.15 -12.23 6.60
N LEU A 27 7.20 -10.93 6.90
CA LEU A 27 7.69 -10.41 8.16
C LEU A 27 6.78 -9.27 8.64
N ILE A 28 6.52 -9.21 9.95
CA ILE A 28 5.74 -8.13 10.57
C ILE A 28 6.70 -7.19 11.31
N LEU A 29 6.96 -6.02 10.72
CA LEU A 29 7.70 -4.94 11.37
C LEU A 29 6.72 -3.98 12.06
N ARG A 30 6.83 -3.87 13.39
CA ARG A 30 6.02 -2.93 14.17
C ARG A 30 6.62 -1.54 14.08
N ASN A 31 5.78 -0.52 13.98
CA ASN A 31 6.21 0.89 13.91
C ASN A 31 7.20 1.17 12.75
N LEU A 32 6.98 0.54 11.59
CA LEU A 32 7.84 0.65 10.40
C LEU A 32 8.13 2.10 9.97
N CYS A 33 7.21 3.03 10.24
CA CYS A 33 7.43 4.44 9.97
C CYS A 33 6.85 5.33 11.09
N PRO A 34 7.35 6.57 11.23
CA PRO A 34 6.77 7.57 12.11
C PRO A 34 5.31 7.86 11.75
N GLU A 35 4.54 8.27 12.76
CA GLU A 35 3.14 8.71 12.60
C GLU A 35 2.96 9.73 11.49
N SER A 36 3.83 10.75 11.45
CA SER A 36 3.75 11.84 10.48
C SER A 36 3.87 11.33 9.03
N LEU A 37 4.84 10.45 8.76
CA LEU A 37 5.02 9.86 7.43
C LEU A 37 3.80 9.01 7.03
N ARG A 38 3.25 8.23 7.98
CA ARG A 38 2.03 7.46 7.73
C ARG A 38 0.83 8.35 7.38
N GLN A 39 0.66 9.47 8.09
CA GLN A 39 -0.41 10.43 7.79
C GLN A 39 -0.23 11.10 6.44
N GLU A 40 1.02 11.40 6.05
CA GLU A 40 1.33 11.99 4.76
C GLU A 40 0.99 11.02 3.60
N MET A 41 1.37 9.75 3.73
CA MET A 41 0.98 8.70 2.78
C MET A 41 -0.54 8.55 2.69
N LEU A 42 -1.23 8.52 3.83
CA LEU A 42 -2.69 8.40 3.88
C LEU A 42 -3.38 9.59 3.19
N ALA A 43 -2.89 10.81 3.41
CA ALA A 43 -3.43 12.01 2.78
C ALA A 43 -3.26 11.96 1.25
N ALA A 44 -2.06 11.60 0.77
CA ALA A 44 -1.79 11.48 -0.66
C ALA A 44 -2.68 10.41 -1.33
N THR A 45 -2.87 9.25 -0.69
CA THR A 45 -3.73 8.19 -1.21
C THR A 45 -5.20 8.63 -1.26
N LYS A 46 -5.71 9.29 -0.22
CA LYS A 46 -7.10 9.79 -0.18
C LYS A 46 -7.33 10.86 -1.25
N ASP A 47 -6.38 11.76 -1.42
CA ASP A 47 -6.41 12.80 -2.43
C ASP A 47 -6.42 12.20 -3.85
N GLY A 48 -5.55 11.22 -4.13
CA GLY A 48 -5.55 10.46 -5.38
C GLY A 48 -6.88 9.74 -5.63
N LEU A 49 -7.41 9.04 -4.63
CA LEU A 49 -8.71 8.37 -4.71
C LEU A 49 -9.85 9.35 -4.99
N SER A 50 -9.83 10.54 -4.37
CA SER A 50 -10.87 11.56 -4.56
C SER A 50 -10.87 12.17 -5.96
N ARG A 51 -9.70 12.26 -6.60
CA ARG A 51 -9.57 12.84 -7.94
C ARG A 51 -10.03 11.91 -9.05
N VAL A 52 -9.93 10.59 -8.87
CA VAL A 52 -10.23 9.58 -9.89
C VAL A 52 -9.57 9.95 -11.23
N VAL A 53 -8.23 9.99 -11.24
CA VAL A 53 -7.48 10.41 -12.42
C VAL A 53 -7.54 9.31 -13.47
N GLU A 54 -8.19 9.60 -14.60
CA GLU A 54 -8.29 8.69 -15.74
C GLU A 54 -6.92 8.41 -16.40
N PRO A 55 -6.70 7.22 -16.98
CA PRO A 55 -7.68 6.14 -17.17
C PRO A 55 -7.81 5.21 -15.94
N VAL A 56 -9.02 5.08 -15.39
CA VAL A 56 -9.29 4.22 -14.23
C VAL A 56 -9.96 2.92 -14.67
N GLU A 57 -9.47 1.78 -14.15
CA GLU A 57 -10.14 0.48 -14.30
C GLU A 57 -10.64 -0.01 -12.93
N TYR A 58 -11.94 -0.30 -12.81
CA TYR A 58 -12.52 -0.82 -11.57
C TYR A 58 -12.51 -2.34 -11.53
N GLU A 59 -12.37 -2.93 -10.35
CA GLU A 59 -12.41 -4.39 -10.16
C GLU A 59 -13.71 -5.02 -10.69
N ALA A 60 -14.83 -4.33 -10.50
CA ALA A 60 -16.14 -4.79 -10.96
C ALA A 60 -16.24 -4.93 -12.49
N ASP A 61 -15.39 -4.23 -13.25
CA ASP A 61 -15.44 -4.21 -14.72
C ASP A 61 -14.61 -5.35 -15.34
N VAL A 62 -13.77 -6.05 -14.54
CA VAL A 62 -12.81 -7.06 -15.05
C VAL A 62 -13.24 -8.51 -14.76
N GLU A 63 -14.33 -8.70 -14.01
CA GLU A 63 -15.04 -9.98 -13.82
C GLU A 63 -14.18 -11.21 -13.46
N TYR A 64 -13.05 -11.03 -12.77
CA TYR A 64 -12.25 -12.16 -12.28
C TYR A 64 -12.95 -12.84 -11.08
N PRO A 65 -12.66 -14.12 -10.78
CA PRO A 65 -13.23 -14.79 -9.62
C PRO A 65 -12.98 -14.01 -8.32
N GLY A 66 -14.05 -13.54 -7.68
CA GLY A 66 -14.00 -12.73 -6.45
C GLY A 66 -14.10 -11.22 -6.67
N SER A 67 -14.19 -10.74 -7.91
CA SER A 67 -14.51 -9.32 -8.17
C SER A 67 -15.93 -8.99 -7.68
N PRO A 68 -16.20 -7.71 -7.35
CA PRO A 68 -17.56 -7.25 -7.09
C PRO A 68 -18.47 -7.54 -8.28
N SER A 69 -19.73 -7.89 -8.02
CA SER A 69 -20.70 -8.25 -9.08
C SER A 69 -21.20 -7.04 -9.88
N SER A 70 -20.97 -5.82 -9.39
CA SER A 70 -21.28 -4.57 -10.07
C SER A 70 -20.61 -3.40 -9.35
N ARG A 71 -20.63 -2.21 -9.95
CA ARG A 71 -20.17 -0.97 -9.28
C ARG A 71 -21.03 -0.54 -8.08
N ASN A 72 -22.27 -1.00 -8.00
CA ASN A 72 -23.25 -0.56 -7.00
C ASN A 72 -23.23 -1.37 -5.70
N VAL A 73 -22.37 -2.39 -5.60
CA VAL A 73 -22.20 -3.15 -4.35
C VAL A 73 -20.99 -2.64 -3.57
N ALA A 74 -20.86 -3.04 -2.30
CA ALA A 74 -19.68 -2.72 -1.52
C ALA A 74 -18.40 -3.21 -2.24
N GLY A 75 -17.42 -2.31 -2.38
CA GLY A 75 -16.20 -2.57 -3.14
C GLY A 75 -16.34 -2.46 -4.67
N GLY A 76 -17.53 -2.18 -5.20
CA GLY A 76 -17.77 -2.06 -6.65
C GLY A 76 -17.00 -0.94 -7.34
N GLU A 77 -16.58 0.07 -6.59
CA GLU A 77 -15.76 1.19 -7.08
C GLU A 77 -14.28 1.06 -6.68
N THR A 78 -13.84 -0.13 -6.25
CA THR A 78 -12.42 -0.39 -5.99
C THR A 78 -11.64 -0.27 -7.30
N VAL A 79 -10.69 0.66 -7.31
CA VAL A 79 -9.78 0.86 -8.45
C VAL A 79 -8.73 -0.24 -8.45
N ARG A 80 -8.62 -0.96 -9.58
CA ARG A 80 -7.58 -1.97 -9.81
C ARG A 80 -6.33 -1.37 -10.44
N ARG A 81 -6.49 -0.33 -11.26
CA ARG A 81 -5.40 0.34 -11.96
C ARG A 81 -5.61 1.85 -11.95
N LEU A 82 -4.58 2.54 -11.46
CA LEU A 82 -4.39 3.99 -11.52
C LEU A 82 -3.40 4.33 -12.64
#